data_AF-A0AAW6KCL4-F1
#
_entry.id   AF-A0AAW6KCL4-F1
#
_cell.length_a   1.000
_cell.length_b   1.000
_cell.length_c   1.000
_cell.angle_alpha   90.00
_cell.angle_beta   90.00
_cell.angle_gamma   90.00
#
_symmetry.space_group_name_H-M   'P 1'
#
loop_
_entity.id
_entity.type
_entity.pdbx_description
1 polymer ?
#
loop_
_entity_poly.entity_id
_entity_poly.type
_entity_poly.pdbx_seq_one_letter_code
_entity_poly.pdbx_strand_id
1 'polypeptide(L)'
;MSHVTKNYNTDGGDRTVIGGVLEIDGGKVIKDGQEVTFGGDGSNIRVTHEMLDDKSVRSNNIGTGSVMEEHLNSTILKRFTDIEAKLKELEGSSGTE
;
A
#
# COMPACT_ATOMS: atom_id res chain seq x y z
N MET A 1 18.87 33.02 8.27
CA MET A 1 20.11 32.29 8.65
C MET A 1 20.48 31.39 7.50
N SER A 2 21.71 31.46 7.01
CA SER A 2 22.18 30.59 5.93
C SER A 2 22.65 29.24 6.47
N HIS A 3 22.34 28.14 5.77
CA HIS A 3 22.69 26.79 6.17
C HIS A 3 23.16 25.97 4.96
N VAL A 4 24.35 25.40 5.05
CA VAL A 4 24.97 24.61 3.96
C VAL A 4 25.04 23.15 4.37
N THR A 5 24.51 22.27 3.52
CA THR A 5 24.69 20.82 3.60
C THR A 5 25.42 20.31 2.37
N LYS A 6 25.73 19.01 2.33
CA LYS A 6 26.24 18.35 1.13
C LYS A 6 25.29 18.44 -0.07
N ASN A 7 23.99 18.67 0.15
CA ASN A 7 22.96 18.54 -0.87
C ASN A 7 22.31 19.88 -1.25
N TYR A 8 22.34 20.87 -0.34
CA TYR A 8 21.72 22.18 -0.56
C TYR A 8 22.31 23.27 0.35
N ASN A 9 22.21 24.52 -0.11
CA ASN A 9 22.40 25.73 0.69
C ASN A 9 21.05 26.46 0.87
N THR A 10 20.86 27.17 1.97
CA THR A 10 19.73 28.07 2.17
C THR A 10 20.20 29.50 2.41
N ASP A 11 19.47 30.48 1.89
CA ASP A 11 19.63 31.90 2.22
C ASP A 11 18.26 32.59 2.16
N GLY A 12 17.93 33.41 3.17
CA GLY A 12 16.66 34.15 3.19
C GLY A 12 15.35 33.34 3.20
N GLY A 13 15.40 32.01 3.10
CA GLY A 13 14.22 31.13 2.91
C GLY A 13 14.32 30.29 1.64
N ASP A 14 15.12 30.73 0.67
CA ASP A 14 15.36 30.06 -0.59
C ASP A 14 16.32 28.88 -0.41
N ARG A 15 16.13 27.82 -1.22
CA ARG A 15 17.00 26.63 -1.20
C ARG A 15 17.67 26.42 -2.55
N THR A 16 18.99 26.47 -2.58
CA THR A 16 19.80 26.10 -3.74
C THR A 16 20.27 24.66 -3.58
N VAL A 17 19.80 23.75 -4.43
CA VAL A 17 20.24 22.35 -4.44
C VAL A 17 21.35 22.15 -5.49
N ILE A 18 22.05 21.01 -5.45
CA ILE A 18 22.97 20.63 -6.53
C ILE A 18 22.17 20.61 -7.84
N GLY A 19 22.40 21.60 -8.71
CA GLY A 19 21.72 21.75 -9.99
C GLY A 19 20.83 22.99 -10.14
N GLY A 20 20.68 23.87 -9.13
CA GLY A 20 20.00 25.18 -9.28
C GLY A 20 19.23 25.64 -8.04
N VAL A 21 18.60 26.80 -8.13
CA VAL A 21 17.70 27.34 -7.09
C VAL A 21 16.33 26.68 -7.23
N LEU A 22 15.77 26.21 -6.11
CA LEU A 22 14.39 25.73 -6.02
C LEU A 22 13.54 26.74 -5.24
N GLU A 23 12.40 27.08 -5.81
CA GLU A 23 11.36 27.89 -5.21
C GLU A 23 10.15 27.02 -4.86
N ILE A 24 9.47 27.32 -3.75
CA ILE A 24 8.20 26.69 -3.38
C ILE A 24 7.12 27.76 -3.48
N ASP A 25 6.24 27.63 -4.46
CA ASP A 25 5.09 28.53 -4.66
C ASP A 25 3.80 27.71 -4.75
N GLY A 26 2.79 28.09 -3.97
CA GLY A 26 1.48 27.42 -3.97
C GLY A 26 1.50 25.90 -3.74
N GLY A 27 2.53 25.36 -3.05
CA GLY A 27 2.70 23.92 -2.84
C GLY A 27 3.39 23.16 -3.98
N LYS A 28 3.88 23.87 -5.00
CA LYS A 28 4.63 23.33 -6.14
C LYS A 28 6.12 23.63 -5.97
N VAL A 29 6.97 22.78 -6.55
CA VAL A 29 8.42 23.03 -6.61
C VAL A 29 8.74 23.59 -7.99
N ILE A 30 9.34 24.78 -8.04
CA ILE A 30 9.75 25.47 -9.26
C ILE A 30 11.28 25.49 -9.34
N LYS A 31 11.84 25.20 -10.51
CA LYS A 31 13.26 25.31 -10.82
C LYS A 31 13.44 26.11 -12.10
N ASP A 32 14.23 27.18 -12.05
CA ASP A 32 14.52 28.05 -13.21
C ASP A 32 13.23 28.53 -13.94
N GLY A 33 12.17 28.80 -13.17
CA GLY A 33 10.86 29.23 -13.70
C GLY A 33 9.99 28.11 -14.30
N GLN A 34 10.41 26.85 -14.19
CA GLN A 34 9.65 25.67 -14.63
C GLN A 34 9.22 24.82 -13.43
N GLU A 35 7.96 24.36 -13.43
CA GLU A 35 7.48 23.42 -12.41
C GLU A 35 8.24 22.08 -12.53
N VAL A 36 8.88 21.68 -11.43
CA VAL A 36 9.52 20.38 -11.31
C VAL A 36 8.45 19.36 -11.02
N THR A 37 8.06 18.63 -12.06
CA THR A 37 7.27 17.40 -11.88
C THR A 37 8.20 16.32 -11.34
N PHE A 38 8.02 15.94 -10.07
CA PHE A 38 8.64 14.72 -9.57
C PHE A 38 7.99 13.55 -10.30
N GLY A 39 8.79 12.86 -11.13
CA GLY A 39 8.37 11.68 -11.89
C GLY A 39 8.04 10.50 -10.97
N GLY A 40 6.88 10.55 -10.34
CA GLY A 40 6.05 9.39 -10.12
C GLY A 40 4.91 9.55 -11.09
N ASP A 41 4.84 8.69 -12.10
CA ASP A 41 3.72 8.66 -13.00
C ASP A 41 2.44 8.44 -12.17
N GLY A 42 1.69 9.52 -11.94
CA GLY A 42 0.39 9.47 -11.28
C GLY A 42 -0.61 8.59 -12.03
N SER A 43 -0.22 8.04 -13.19
CA SER A 43 -1.03 7.13 -14.00
C SER A 43 -0.69 5.64 -13.86
N ASN A 44 0.20 5.21 -12.95
CA ASN A 44 0.45 3.78 -12.70
C ASN A 44 0.70 3.36 -11.25
N ILE A 45 0.11 4.03 -10.25
CA ILE A 45 -0.18 3.30 -9.00
C ILE A 45 -1.36 2.37 -9.31
N ARG A 46 -1.07 1.19 -9.88
CA ARG A 46 -2.01 0.08 -9.81
C ARG A 46 -2.14 -0.29 -8.35
N VAL A 47 -3.10 0.34 -7.67
CA VAL A 47 -3.59 -0.10 -6.38
C VAL A 47 -4.15 -1.51 -6.61
N THR A 48 -3.31 -2.53 -6.38
CA THR A 48 -3.74 -3.94 -6.49
C THR A 48 -4.85 -4.26 -5.47
N HIS A 49 -4.93 -3.44 -4.41
CA HIS A 49 -5.87 -3.56 -3.31
C HIS A 49 -6.27 -2.19 -2.75
N GLU A 50 -7.55 -1.88 -2.71
CA GLU A 50 -8.14 -0.69 -2.07
C GLU A 50 -8.32 -0.97 -0.56
N MET A 51 -7.77 -0.13 0.32
CA MET A 51 -8.06 -0.21 1.76
C MET A 51 -9.46 0.35 2.02
N LEU A 52 -10.34 -0.44 2.63
CA LEU A 52 -11.73 -0.04 2.93
C LEU A 52 -11.89 0.46 4.37
N ASP A 53 -11.22 -0.18 5.33
CA ASP A 53 -11.27 0.12 6.78
C ASP A 53 -10.08 -0.55 7.51
N ASP A 54 -9.94 -0.38 8.83
CA ASP A 54 -8.96 -1.11 9.65
C ASP A 54 -9.12 -2.63 9.43
N LYS A 55 -8.04 -3.27 8.98
CA LYS A 55 -7.97 -4.70 8.62
C LYS A 55 -8.89 -5.13 7.46
N SER A 56 -9.36 -4.20 6.63
CA SER A 56 -10.22 -4.48 5.47
C SER A 56 -9.63 -3.95 4.17
N VAL A 57 -9.47 -4.84 3.18
CA VAL A 57 -8.96 -4.51 1.85
C VAL A 57 -9.82 -5.16 0.76
N ARG A 58 -10.12 -4.42 -0.31
CA ARG A 58 -10.70 -4.92 -1.56
C ARG A 58 -9.57 -5.15 -2.56
N SER A 59 -9.22 -6.41 -2.82
CA SER A 59 -8.24 -6.72 -3.86
C SER A 59 -8.93 -6.96 -5.20
N ASN A 60 -8.52 -6.20 -6.22
CA ASN A 60 -9.01 -6.40 -7.59
C ASN A 60 -8.50 -7.72 -8.20
N ASN A 61 -7.41 -8.28 -7.62
CA ASN A 61 -6.84 -9.56 -8.02
C ASN A 61 -7.46 -10.75 -7.25
N ILE A 62 -8.18 -10.50 -6.15
CA ILE A 62 -9.03 -11.48 -5.45
C ILE A 62 -10.48 -11.26 -5.93
N GLY A 63 -10.68 -11.20 -7.24
CA GLY A 63 -12.02 -11.15 -7.85
C GLY A 63 -12.73 -12.51 -7.73
N THR A 64 -13.33 -13.01 -8.82
CA THR A 64 -13.91 -14.37 -8.90
C THR A 64 -12.88 -15.51 -8.85
N GLY A 65 -11.62 -15.22 -8.51
CA GLY A 65 -10.55 -16.20 -8.38
C GLY A 65 -10.51 -16.75 -6.96
N SER A 66 -10.48 -18.08 -6.83
CA SER A 66 -10.30 -18.76 -5.55
C SER A 66 -8.92 -18.43 -4.96
N VAL A 67 -8.89 -18.10 -3.67
CA VAL A 67 -7.63 -18.03 -2.90
C VAL A 67 -7.21 -19.46 -2.59
N MET A 68 -6.00 -19.86 -3.00
CA MET A 68 -5.48 -21.17 -2.64
C MET A 68 -5.20 -21.24 -1.14
N GLU A 69 -5.36 -22.42 -0.55
CA GLU A 69 -5.35 -22.64 0.90
C GLU A 69 -4.03 -22.19 1.56
N GLU A 70 -2.90 -22.36 0.86
CA GLU A 70 -1.57 -21.93 1.29
C GLU A 70 -1.40 -20.40 1.43
N HIS A 71 -2.34 -19.63 0.88
CA HIS A 71 -2.36 -18.18 0.96
C HIS A 71 -3.31 -17.66 2.06
N LEU A 72 -3.99 -18.54 2.79
CA LEU A 72 -4.81 -18.19 3.94
C LEU A 72 -3.95 -18.04 5.20
N ASN A 73 -4.37 -17.15 6.09
CA ASN A 73 -3.74 -17.02 7.41
C ASN A 73 -3.91 -18.33 8.21
N SER A 74 -2.86 -18.76 8.91
CA SER A 74 -2.83 -20.01 9.69
C SER A 74 -3.96 -20.14 10.72
N THR A 75 -4.44 -19.02 11.28
CA THR A 75 -5.58 -19.01 12.22
C THR A 75 -6.89 -19.35 11.51
N ILE A 76 -7.08 -18.86 10.28
CA ILE A 76 -8.27 -19.12 9.48
C ILE A 76 -8.24 -20.56 8.96
N LEU A 77 -7.08 -21.02 8.51
CA LEU A 77 -6.86 -22.40 8.09
C LEU A 77 -7.26 -23.39 9.19
N LYS A 78 -6.76 -23.17 10.41
CA LYS A 78 -7.10 -23.99 11.58
C LYS A 78 -8.62 -24.03 11.84
N ARG A 79 -9.30 -22.88 11.73
CA ARG A 79 -10.76 -22.83 11.92
C ARG A 79 -11.50 -23.66 10.88
N PHE A 80 -11.06 -23.65 9.63
CA PHE A 80 -11.66 -24.51 8.59
C PHE A 80 -11.44 -25.99 8.89
N THR A 81 -10.21 -26.40 9.25
CA THR A 81 -9.93 -27.79 9.66
C THR A 81 -10.78 -28.22 10.86
N ASP A 82 -10.93 -27.36 11.87
CA ASP A 82 -11.76 -27.64 13.04
C ASP A 82 -13.25 -27.79 12.67
N ILE A 83 -13.73 -27.03 11.68
CA ILE A 83 -15.10 -27.14 11.15
C ILE A 83 -15.29 -28.44 10.38
N GLU A 84 -14.34 -28.82 9.51
CA GLU A 84 -14.36 -30.08 8.76
C GLU A 84 -14.40 -31.29 9.69
N ALA A 85 -13.60 -31.28 10.76
CA ALA A 85 -13.61 -32.33 11.77
C ALA A 85 -14.99 -32.47 12.43
N LYS A 86 -15.60 -31.36 12.84
CA LYS A 86 -16.94 -31.35 13.46
C LYS A 86 -18.04 -31.82 12.49
N LEU A 87 -17.96 -31.44 11.21
CA LEU A 87 -18.91 -31.91 10.21
C LEU A 87 -18.81 -33.43 10.03
N LYS A 88 -17.59 -33.96 9.98
CA LYS A 88 -17.35 -35.41 9.87
C LYS A 88 -17.88 -36.19 11.08
N GLU A 89 -17.70 -35.64 12.28
CA GLU A 89 -18.28 -36.22 13.51
C GLU A 89 -19.82 -36.21 13.47
N LEU A 90 -20.41 -35.11 13.00
CA LEU A 90 -21.87 -34.99 12.87
C LEU A 90 -22.42 -35.96 11.80
N GLU A 91 -21.81 -36.04 10.62
CA GLU A 91 -22.18 -37.00 9.57
C GLU A 91 -22.08 -38.44 10.08
N GLY A 92 -20.99 -38.77 10.78
CA GLY A 92 -20.80 -40.09 11.41
C GLY A 92 -21.84 -40.40 12.50
N SER A 93 -22.32 -39.39 13.23
CA SER A 93 -23.36 -39.54 14.24
C SER A 93 -24.78 -39.68 13.66
N SER A 94 -25.01 -39.18 12.44
CA SER A 94 -26.30 -39.23 11.75
C SER A 94 -26.55 -40.55 11.00
N GLY A 95 -25.53 -41.42 10.91
CA GLY A 95 -25.61 -42.74 10.27
C GLY A 95 -25.85 -43.91 11.23
N THR A 96 -26.04 -43.65 12.52
CA THR A 96 -26.35 -44.66 13.54
C THR A 96 -27.73 -44.40 14.15
N GLU A 97 -28.78 -44.63 13.37
CA GLU A 97 -30.14 -44.95 13.85
C GLU A 97 -30.66 -46.20 13.13
#